data_AF-A0A7S2NXX8-F1
#
_entry.id   AF-A0A7S2NXX8-F1
#
_cell.length_a   1.000
_cell.length_b   1.000
_cell.length_c   1.000
_cell.angle_alpha   90.00
_cell.angle_beta   90.00
_cell.angle_gamma   90.00
#
_symmetry.space_group_name_H-M   'P 1'
#
loop_
_entity.id
_entity.type
_entity.pdbx_description
1 polymer ?
#
loop_
_entity_poly.entity_id
_entity_poly.type
_entity_poly.pdbx_seq_one_letter_code
_entity_poly.pdbx_strand_id
1 'polypeptide(L)'
;EGAAHGAACGGEDDPHALDMDHIHVPFPSFLLAYYLLVPNATCLWMGASLKLALRERLQRAGVLTVKPCDYPHTVAKLCLDGMEVINFQRMMCGEGDRRLAAFQWQDIAYIRMDATVGKVASFRVLVDVETRRMVEATVDGSVVSAKKALILLWFNTVFGTHVKIHAMANWGIAHHAEDLEVKWMQICTVMYNFFGFTTFSRTITEFWFKTGLTLRCYSNVKLASAHSASTGVPFHGNLRQLSEYSTLVNFMLKVRRKFLAEFARHQADFAGADAEGMFVGTVCHSLDHCMMDENLEDPLWLDVDDAEFGAMAELMRHVRVGFVPDLPGLVFNHRFKLMDHAFYRNVYNYAMSVNPWLADRMDAAIVK
;
A
#
# COMPACT_ATOMS: atom_id res chain seq x y z
N GLU A 1 17.10 43.58 4.93
CA GLU A 1 15.87 43.15 5.63
C GLU A 1 15.08 42.27 4.68
N GLY A 2 14.93 40.99 5.02
CA GLY A 2 14.32 39.97 4.15
C GLY A 2 14.29 38.66 4.92
N ALA A 3 13.29 38.53 5.79
CA ALA A 3 13.12 37.37 6.66
C ALA A 3 12.64 36.17 5.84
N ALA A 4 13.50 35.14 5.77
CA ALA A 4 13.09 33.81 5.35
C ALA A 4 12.32 33.16 6.50
N HIS A 5 11.04 32.87 6.28
CA HIS A 5 10.27 31.99 7.16
C HIS A 5 10.78 30.56 7.02
N GLY A 6 11.72 30.19 7.89
CA GLY A 6 12.04 28.80 8.16
C GLY A 6 10.91 28.19 8.99
N ALA A 7 10.15 27.27 8.39
CA ALA A 7 9.32 26.35 9.15
C ALA A 7 10.27 25.47 9.99
N ALA A 8 10.17 25.60 11.31
CA ALA A 8 10.93 24.77 12.23
C ALA A 8 10.41 23.32 12.11
N CYS A 9 11.23 22.44 11.53
CA CYS A 9 11.04 21.00 11.65
C CYS A 9 11.12 20.62 13.13
N GLY A 10 10.10 19.91 13.61
CA GLY A 10 10.02 19.39 14.97
C GLY A 10 11.23 18.52 15.31
N GLY A 11 11.57 18.50 16.60
CA GLY A 11 12.70 17.73 17.13
C GLY A 11 12.61 16.25 16.81
N GLU A 12 13.78 15.66 16.60
CA GLU A 12 13.98 14.24 16.36
C GLU A 12 13.44 13.41 17.54
N ASP A 13 12.73 12.32 17.21
CA ASP A 13 12.25 11.23 18.08
C ASP A 13 10.98 11.44 18.94
N ASP A 14 9.98 12.20 18.48
CA ASP A 14 8.62 12.01 18.99
C ASP A 14 7.82 11.05 18.07
N PRO A 15 7.57 9.78 18.46
CA PRO A 15 6.69 8.88 17.72
C PRO A 15 5.24 9.39 17.62
N HIS A 16 4.86 10.44 18.37
CA HIS A 16 3.59 11.14 18.20
C HIS A 16 3.57 12.13 17.01
N ALA A 17 4.72 12.43 16.39
CA ALA A 17 4.78 13.38 15.26
C ALA A 17 4.13 12.86 13.96
N LEU A 18 3.77 11.58 13.90
CA LEU A 18 3.12 10.93 12.75
C LEU A 18 1.71 10.43 13.07
N ASP A 19 1.08 10.96 14.13
CA ASP A 19 -0.27 10.53 14.49
C ASP A 19 -1.27 10.95 13.40
N MET A 20 -1.98 9.98 12.82
CA MET A 20 -2.91 10.20 11.70
C MET A 20 -4.26 10.79 12.17
N ASP A 21 -4.29 11.36 13.37
CA ASP A 21 -5.47 11.89 14.05
C ASP A 21 -5.48 13.43 14.18
N HIS A 22 -4.45 14.10 13.66
CA HIS A 22 -4.30 15.56 13.77
C HIS A 22 -5.24 16.36 12.85
N ILE A 23 -5.90 15.72 11.87
CA ILE A 23 -6.81 16.40 10.94
C ILE A 23 -8.22 16.47 11.55
N HIS A 24 -8.67 17.68 11.86
CA HIS A 24 -10.00 17.90 12.43
C HIS A 24 -11.12 17.57 11.43
N VAL A 25 -12.00 16.65 11.82
CA VAL A 25 -13.26 16.33 11.13
C VAL A 25 -14.44 16.75 12.01
N PRO A 26 -15.40 17.54 11.49
CA PRO A 26 -16.60 17.89 12.24
C PRO A 26 -17.35 16.64 12.71
N PHE A 27 -17.83 16.64 13.96
CA PHE A 27 -18.49 15.48 14.57
C PHE A 27 -19.63 14.86 13.73
N PRO A 28 -20.53 15.62 13.09
CA PRO A 28 -21.55 15.04 12.22
C PRO A 28 -20.96 14.28 11.01
N SER A 29 -19.91 14.83 10.39
CA SER A 29 -19.20 14.20 9.28
C SER A 29 -18.47 12.93 9.75
N PHE A 30 -17.85 12.99 10.92
CA PHE A 30 -17.21 11.83 11.56
C PHE A 30 -18.22 10.70 11.76
N LEU A 31 -19.38 10.99 12.36
CA LEU A 31 -20.43 9.98 12.60
C LEU A 31 -20.92 9.38 11.28
N LEU A 32 -21.20 10.22 10.27
CA LEU A 32 -21.66 9.74 8.97
C LEU A 32 -20.64 8.81 8.32
N ALA A 33 -19.36 9.21 8.28
CA ALA A 33 -18.30 8.39 7.74
C ALA A 33 -18.10 7.10 8.53
N TYR A 34 -18.19 7.15 9.87
CA TYR A 34 -18.13 5.98 10.73
C TYR A 34 -19.20 4.95 10.35
N TYR A 35 -20.47 5.37 10.25
CA TYR A 35 -21.58 4.48 9.91
C TYR A 35 -21.55 3.95 8.47
N LEU A 36 -20.92 4.67 7.54
CA LEU A 36 -20.82 4.22 6.14
C LEU A 36 -19.59 3.35 5.87
N LEU A 37 -18.47 3.59 6.55
CA LEU A 37 -17.21 2.87 6.29
C LEU A 37 -17.05 1.65 7.19
N VAL A 38 -17.24 1.81 8.51
CA VAL A 38 -16.88 0.77 9.50
C VAL A 38 -17.68 -0.52 9.34
N PRO A 39 -19.01 -0.51 9.13
CA PRO A 39 -19.77 -1.75 8.95
C PRO A 39 -19.34 -2.53 7.71
N ASN A 40 -19.06 -1.83 6.60
CA ASN A 40 -18.63 -2.43 5.35
C ASN A 40 -17.23 -3.03 5.46
N ALA A 41 -16.29 -2.29 6.06
CA ALA A 41 -14.95 -2.80 6.39
C ALA A 41 -15.04 -4.02 7.31
N THR A 42 -15.86 -3.96 8.35
CA THR A 42 -16.07 -5.06 9.30
C THR A 42 -16.62 -6.30 8.64
N CYS A 43 -17.64 -6.14 7.80
CA CYS A 43 -18.21 -7.24 7.03
C CYS A 43 -17.15 -7.90 6.14
N LEU A 44 -16.35 -7.10 5.44
CA LEU A 44 -15.27 -7.58 4.57
C LEU A 44 -14.23 -8.38 5.36
N TRP A 45 -13.56 -7.77 6.35
CA TRP A 45 -12.42 -8.42 7.00
C TRP A 45 -12.86 -9.64 7.82
N MET A 46 -14.02 -9.60 8.49
CA MET A 46 -14.53 -10.75 9.25
C MET A 46 -14.91 -11.90 8.32
N GLY A 47 -15.71 -11.62 7.29
CA GLY A 47 -16.17 -12.63 6.34
C GLY A 47 -15.01 -13.26 5.57
N ALA A 48 -14.05 -12.45 5.15
CA ALA A 48 -12.86 -12.91 4.44
C ALA A 48 -11.94 -13.76 5.33
N SER A 49 -11.74 -13.37 6.60
CA SER A 49 -10.91 -14.11 7.54
C SER A 49 -11.50 -15.47 7.89
N LEU A 50 -12.82 -15.55 8.07
CA LEU A 50 -13.52 -16.83 8.29
C LEU A 50 -13.42 -17.74 7.05
N LYS A 51 -13.59 -17.19 5.85
CA LYS A 51 -13.42 -17.92 4.59
C LYS A 51 -11.99 -18.45 4.43
N LEU A 52 -10.98 -17.65 4.76
CA LEU A 52 -9.58 -18.05 4.73
C LEU A 52 -9.32 -19.20 5.72
N ALA A 53 -9.75 -19.07 6.97
CA ALA A 53 -9.57 -20.12 7.98
C ALA A 53 -10.24 -21.45 7.56
N LEU A 54 -11.43 -21.40 6.97
CA LEU A 54 -12.07 -22.58 6.38
C LEU A 54 -11.24 -23.17 5.25
N ARG A 55 -10.74 -22.33 4.33
CA ARG A 55 -9.95 -22.74 3.18
C ARG A 55 -8.64 -23.41 3.59
N GLU A 56 -7.96 -22.88 4.61
CA GLU A 56 -6.75 -23.48 5.19
C GLU A 56 -7.03 -24.85 5.81
N ARG A 57 -8.15 -25.00 6.54
CA ARG A 57 -8.56 -26.30 7.10
C ARG A 57 -8.83 -27.32 6.00
N LEU A 58 -9.52 -26.93 4.93
CA LEU A 58 -9.80 -27.78 3.78
C LEU A 58 -8.52 -28.17 3.03
N GLN A 59 -7.56 -27.24 2.89
CA GLN A 59 -6.25 -27.53 2.32
C GLN A 59 -5.51 -28.56 3.17
N ARG A 60 -5.41 -28.34 4.50
CA ARG A 60 -4.71 -29.27 5.41
C ARG A 60 -5.37 -30.66 5.43
N ALA A 61 -6.67 -30.74 5.25
CA ALA A 61 -7.41 -31.99 5.12
C ALA A 61 -7.24 -32.68 3.74
N GLY A 62 -6.52 -32.05 2.80
CA GLY A 62 -6.34 -32.58 1.44
C GLY A 62 -7.56 -32.45 0.54
N VAL A 63 -8.59 -31.71 0.97
CA VAL A 63 -9.85 -31.53 0.21
C VAL A 63 -9.72 -30.41 -0.83
N LEU A 64 -8.90 -29.40 -0.56
CA LEU A 64 -8.67 -28.27 -1.44
C LEU A 64 -7.22 -28.23 -1.92
N THR A 65 -7.03 -28.25 -3.24
CA THR A 65 -5.71 -28.06 -3.87
C THR A 65 -5.46 -26.56 -4.09
N VAL A 66 -4.32 -26.07 -3.59
CA VAL A 66 -3.88 -24.69 -3.82
C VAL A 66 -3.28 -24.57 -5.21
N LYS A 67 -3.56 -23.47 -5.91
CA LYS A 67 -2.94 -23.18 -7.20
C LYS A 67 -1.41 -23.14 -7.03
N PRO A 68 -0.62 -23.83 -7.87
CA PRO A 68 0.84 -23.71 -7.82
C PRO A 68 1.29 -22.26 -7.99
N CYS A 69 2.29 -21.84 -7.22
CA CYS A 69 2.87 -20.50 -7.31
C CYS A 69 4.22 -20.55 -8.04
N ASP A 70 4.39 -19.69 -9.05
CA ASP A 70 5.69 -19.40 -9.64
C ASP A 70 6.37 -18.27 -8.85
N TYR A 71 6.97 -18.61 -7.71
CA TYR A 71 7.53 -17.63 -6.78
C TYR A 71 8.50 -16.62 -7.42
N PRO A 72 9.49 -17.02 -8.25
CA PRO A 72 10.36 -16.04 -8.92
C PRO A 72 9.61 -15.04 -9.80
N HIS A 73 8.55 -15.48 -10.49
CA HIS A 73 7.73 -14.60 -11.31
C HIS A 73 6.88 -13.66 -10.44
N THR A 74 6.25 -14.18 -9.38
CA THR A 74 5.44 -13.39 -8.44
C THR A 74 6.28 -12.30 -7.75
N VAL A 75 7.50 -12.63 -7.30
CA VAL A 75 8.43 -11.64 -6.73
C VAL A 75 8.79 -10.56 -7.75
N ALA A 76 9.11 -10.94 -8.98
CA ALA A 76 9.40 -9.98 -10.04
C ALA A 76 8.19 -9.08 -10.35
N LYS A 77 6.97 -9.63 -10.34
CA LYS A 77 5.73 -8.88 -10.54
C LYS A 77 5.50 -7.86 -9.44
N LEU A 78 5.73 -8.21 -8.17
CA LEU A 78 5.64 -7.25 -7.06
C LEU A 78 6.67 -6.12 -7.19
N CYS A 79 7.91 -6.41 -7.58
CA CYS A 79 8.95 -5.39 -7.77
C CYS A 79 8.68 -4.47 -8.97
N LEU A 80 8.22 -5.02 -10.10
CA LEU A 80 8.04 -4.28 -11.35
C LEU A 80 6.67 -3.59 -11.43
N ASP A 81 5.61 -4.28 -11.03
CA ASP A 81 4.23 -3.84 -11.20
C ASP A 81 3.54 -3.53 -9.86
N GLY A 82 4.25 -3.52 -8.73
CA GLY A 82 3.74 -3.05 -7.44
C GLY A 82 4.34 -1.70 -7.02
N MET A 83 3.85 -1.12 -5.93
CA MET A 83 4.44 0.13 -5.39
C MET A 83 5.83 -0.06 -4.80
N GLU A 84 6.27 -1.32 -4.64
CA GLU A 84 7.65 -1.67 -4.31
C GLU A 84 8.68 -1.15 -5.32
N VAL A 85 8.22 -0.75 -6.51
CA VAL A 85 9.04 -0.17 -7.56
C VAL A 85 9.82 1.06 -7.10
N ILE A 86 9.35 1.79 -6.07
CA ILE A 86 10.07 2.93 -5.47
C ILE A 86 11.46 2.55 -4.91
N ASN A 87 11.69 1.26 -4.63
CA ASN A 87 12.96 0.74 -4.13
C ASN A 87 13.95 0.38 -5.26
N PHE A 88 13.60 0.67 -6.52
CA PHE A 88 14.47 0.50 -7.67
C PHE A 88 15.70 1.42 -7.58
N GLN A 89 16.88 0.81 -7.63
CA GLN A 89 18.15 1.52 -7.58
C GLN A 89 18.69 1.82 -8.97
N ARG A 90 18.85 0.78 -9.80
CA ARG A 90 19.50 0.89 -11.12
C ARG A 90 19.24 -0.32 -12.00
N MET A 91 19.39 -0.12 -13.31
CA MET A 91 19.55 -1.19 -14.28
C MET A 91 21.02 -1.65 -14.31
N MET A 92 21.24 -2.95 -14.48
CA MET A 92 22.54 -3.60 -14.57
C MET A 92 22.60 -4.49 -15.83
N CYS A 93 23.79 -4.66 -16.38
CA CYS A 93 24.04 -5.67 -17.40
C CYS A 93 24.49 -6.96 -16.70
N GLY A 94 23.73 -8.04 -16.85
CA GLY A 94 24.06 -9.38 -16.41
C GLY A 94 24.85 -10.15 -17.47
N GLU A 95 25.10 -11.43 -17.21
CA GLU A 95 25.73 -12.33 -18.19
C GLU A 95 24.87 -12.48 -19.45
N GLY A 96 25.50 -12.44 -20.63
CA GLY A 96 24.82 -12.60 -21.92
C GLY A 96 23.90 -11.44 -22.28
N ASP A 97 24.30 -10.20 -21.98
CA ASP A 97 23.55 -8.96 -22.25
C ASP A 97 22.17 -8.86 -21.58
N ARG A 98 21.89 -9.71 -20.59
CA ARG A 98 20.64 -9.69 -19.83
C ARG A 98 20.50 -8.38 -19.07
N ARG A 99 19.32 -7.76 -19.15
CA ARG A 99 19.00 -6.55 -18.38
C ARG A 99 18.44 -6.94 -17.01
N LEU A 100 19.15 -6.55 -15.95
CA LEU A 100 18.78 -6.83 -14.57
C LEU A 100 18.39 -5.55 -13.83
N ALA A 101 17.20 -5.48 -13.28
CA ALA A 101 16.78 -4.42 -12.37
C ALA A 101 17.15 -4.79 -10.93
N ALA A 102 17.88 -3.90 -10.26
CA ALA A 102 18.25 -4.05 -8.85
C ALA A 102 17.33 -3.23 -7.95
N PHE A 103 16.66 -3.91 -7.01
CA PHE A 103 15.82 -3.33 -5.98
C PHE A 103 16.49 -3.50 -4.61
N GLN A 104 16.43 -2.48 -3.77
CA GLN A 104 17.09 -2.46 -2.48
C GLN A 104 16.23 -1.75 -1.45
N TRP A 105 16.05 -2.44 -0.33
CA TRP A 105 15.43 -1.92 0.88
C TRP A 105 16.49 -1.86 1.99
N GLN A 106 16.33 -0.89 2.89
CA GLN A 106 17.21 -0.67 4.02
C GLN A 106 16.36 -0.54 5.28
N ASP A 107 16.86 -1.07 6.40
CA ASP A 107 16.26 -0.94 7.73
C ASP A 107 14.75 -1.29 7.76
N ILE A 108 14.39 -2.48 7.26
CA ILE A 108 13.01 -2.97 7.27
C ILE A 108 12.68 -3.50 8.67
N ALA A 109 11.65 -2.96 9.32
CA ALA A 109 11.04 -3.60 10.48
C ALA A 109 10.20 -4.81 10.05
N TYR A 110 10.25 -5.91 10.80
CA TYR A 110 9.51 -7.14 10.48
C TYR A 110 8.95 -7.81 11.73
N ILE A 111 7.99 -8.72 11.60
CA ILE A 111 7.41 -9.47 12.73
C ILE A 111 8.09 -10.82 12.89
N ARG A 112 8.68 -11.06 14.06
CA ARG A 112 9.32 -12.33 14.44
C ARG A 112 8.29 -13.39 14.80
N MET A 113 8.74 -14.64 14.91
CA MET A 113 7.89 -15.79 15.28
C MET A 113 7.23 -15.69 16.66
N ASP A 114 7.78 -14.87 17.56
CA ASP A 114 7.22 -14.55 18.89
C ASP A 114 6.32 -13.29 18.88
N ALA A 115 5.97 -12.78 17.69
CA ALA A 115 5.21 -11.55 17.47
C ALA A 115 5.85 -10.27 18.02
N THR A 116 7.17 -10.29 18.28
CA THR A 116 7.96 -9.07 18.52
C THR A 116 8.45 -8.46 17.20
N VAL A 117 8.90 -7.20 17.23
CA VAL A 117 9.44 -6.52 16.05
C VAL A 117 10.94 -6.76 15.96
N GLY A 118 11.38 -7.31 14.83
CA GLY A 118 12.78 -7.39 14.43
C GLY A 118 13.13 -6.35 13.37
N LYS A 119 14.40 -6.34 12.95
CA LYS A 119 14.91 -5.50 11.86
C LYS A 119 15.73 -6.34 10.89
N VAL A 120 15.56 -6.07 9.60
CA VAL A 120 16.44 -6.51 8.51
C VAL A 120 17.22 -5.29 8.06
N ALA A 121 18.55 -5.35 8.12
CA ALA A 121 19.38 -4.21 7.77
C ALA A 121 19.33 -3.94 6.26
N SER A 122 19.40 -5.00 5.45
CA SER A 122 19.46 -4.91 3.98
C SER A 122 18.69 -6.05 3.34
N PHE A 123 17.77 -5.71 2.44
CA PHE A 123 17.11 -6.68 1.55
C PHE A 123 17.34 -6.24 0.12
N ARG A 124 17.78 -7.16 -0.74
CA ARG A 124 18.07 -6.90 -2.15
C ARG A 124 17.39 -7.94 -3.02
N VAL A 125 16.82 -7.50 -4.13
CA VAL A 125 16.25 -8.37 -5.16
C VAL A 125 16.76 -7.97 -6.53
N LEU A 126 17.26 -8.95 -7.29
CA LEU A 126 17.64 -8.80 -8.69
C LEU A 126 16.57 -9.45 -9.56
N VAL A 127 16.02 -8.68 -10.51
CA VAL A 127 14.99 -9.14 -11.44
C VAL A 127 15.51 -9.04 -12.86
N ASP A 128 15.41 -10.13 -13.61
CA ASP A 128 15.53 -10.09 -15.05
C ASP A 128 14.24 -9.50 -15.62
N VAL A 129 14.35 -8.32 -16.24
CA VAL A 129 13.18 -7.53 -16.67
C VAL A 129 12.54 -8.07 -17.95
N GLU A 130 13.27 -8.85 -18.74
CA GLU A 130 12.79 -9.41 -20.00
C GLU A 130 11.98 -10.68 -19.75
N THR A 131 12.52 -11.59 -18.93
CA THR A 131 11.81 -12.81 -18.51
C THR A 131 10.82 -12.55 -17.38
N ARG A 132 10.91 -11.38 -16.72
CA ARG A 132 10.13 -11.01 -15.52
C ARG A 132 10.25 -12.07 -14.43
N ARG A 133 11.49 -12.43 -14.09
CA ARG A 133 11.79 -13.42 -13.05
C ARG A 133 12.84 -12.90 -12.08
N MET A 134 12.65 -13.22 -10.80
CA MET A 134 13.68 -13.04 -9.79
C MET A 134 14.88 -13.93 -10.11
N VAL A 135 16.06 -13.33 -10.20
CA VAL A 135 17.34 -14.01 -10.41
C VAL A 135 17.98 -14.35 -9.06
N GLU A 136 17.99 -13.40 -8.14
CA GLU A 136 18.59 -13.55 -6.82
C GLU A 136 17.84 -12.65 -5.83
N ALA A 137 17.75 -13.11 -4.58
CA ALA A 137 17.36 -12.28 -3.45
C ALA A 137 18.32 -12.51 -2.28
N THR A 138 18.70 -11.45 -1.58
CA THR A 138 19.57 -11.53 -0.40
C THR A 138 18.99 -10.76 0.77
N VAL A 139 19.03 -11.34 1.96
CA VAL A 139 18.69 -10.70 3.25
C VAL A 139 19.97 -10.65 4.08
N ASP A 140 20.40 -9.46 4.47
CA ASP A 140 21.63 -9.21 5.23
C ASP A 140 22.86 -9.92 4.62
N GLY A 141 22.94 -9.90 3.28
CA GLY A 141 24.01 -10.53 2.50
C GLY A 141 23.85 -12.04 2.27
N SER A 142 22.89 -12.69 2.93
CA SER A 142 22.62 -14.13 2.76
C SER A 142 21.59 -14.37 1.65
N VAL A 143 21.89 -15.27 0.70
CA VAL A 143 20.95 -15.63 -0.37
C VAL A 143 19.72 -16.32 0.23
N VAL A 144 18.53 -15.92 -0.21
CA VAL A 144 17.25 -16.49 0.22
C VAL A 144 16.44 -17.03 -0.96
N SER A 145 15.51 -17.94 -0.67
CA SER A 145 14.59 -18.48 -1.68
C SER A 145 13.57 -17.42 -2.14
N ALA A 146 13.00 -17.61 -3.34
CA ALA A 146 11.92 -16.76 -3.84
C ALA A 146 10.68 -16.79 -2.94
N LYS A 147 10.41 -17.93 -2.28
CA LYS A 147 9.31 -18.09 -1.32
C LYS A 147 9.50 -17.17 -0.11
N LYS A 148 10.73 -17.12 0.42
CA LYS A 148 11.08 -16.26 1.56
C LYS A 148 11.10 -14.78 1.17
N ALA A 149 11.65 -14.47 -0.02
CA ALA A 149 11.63 -13.12 -0.58
C ALA A 149 10.20 -12.60 -0.78
N LEU A 150 9.27 -13.44 -1.24
CA LEU A 150 7.86 -13.08 -1.40
C LEU A 150 7.23 -12.63 -0.07
N ILE A 151 7.48 -13.34 1.03
CA ILE A 151 6.90 -13.00 2.34
C ILE A 151 7.40 -11.64 2.80
N LEU A 152 8.72 -11.40 2.73
CA LEU A 152 9.32 -10.15 3.17
C LEU A 152 8.87 -8.97 2.29
N LEU A 153 8.84 -9.17 0.97
CA LEU A 153 8.40 -8.16 0.01
C LEU A 153 6.93 -7.78 0.24
N TRP A 154 6.06 -8.79 0.40
CA TRP A 154 4.64 -8.55 0.65
C TRP A 154 4.39 -7.89 2.02
N PHE A 155 5.13 -8.28 3.06
CA PHE A 155 5.09 -7.60 4.35
C PHE A 155 5.51 -6.13 4.22
N ASN A 156 6.60 -5.87 3.49
CA ASN A 156 7.04 -4.50 3.23
C ASN A 156 6.01 -3.72 2.39
N THR A 157 5.29 -4.38 1.47
CA THR A 157 4.21 -3.71 0.72
C THR A 157 3.16 -3.18 1.68
N VAL A 158 2.67 -4.00 2.61
CA VAL A 158 1.62 -3.63 3.56
C VAL A 158 2.10 -2.64 4.64
N PHE A 159 3.23 -2.91 5.29
CA PHE A 159 3.63 -2.15 6.47
C PHE A 159 4.78 -1.17 6.23
N GLY A 160 5.53 -1.36 5.14
CA GLY A 160 6.60 -0.48 4.70
C GLY A 160 6.09 0.63 3.80
N THR A 161 5.69 0.25 2.59
CA THR A 161 5.34 1.17 1.50
C THR A 161 3.93 1.74 1.67
N HIS A 162 2.94 0.90 1.91
CA HIS A 162 1.53 1.30 1.98
C HIS A 162 1.25 2.26 3.15
N VAL A 163 1.85 2.04 4.32
CA VAL A 163 1.75 2.99 5.45
C VAL A 163 2.29 4.39 5.09
N LYS A 164 3.36 4.47 4.29
CA LYS A 164 3.90 5.76 3.81
C LYS A 164 2.94 6.46 2.85
N ILE A 165 2.22 5.72 2.02
CA ILE A 165 1.16 6.27 1.15
C ILE A 165 0.08 6.92 2.02
N HIS A 166 -0.42 6.22 3.04
CA HIS A 166 -1.40 6.79 3.97
C HIS A 166 -0.88 8.04 4.69
N ALA A 167 0.35 8.00 5.18
CA ALA A 167 0.97 9.14 5.87
C ALA A 167 1.08 10.37 4.93
N MET A 168 1.51 10.16 3.68
CA MET A 168 1.65 11.24 2.70
C MET A 168 0.30 11.79 2.23
N ALA A 169 -0.73 10.95 2.17
CA ALA A 169 -2.07 11.35 1.76
C ALA A 169 -2.73 12.37 2.70
N ASN A 170 -2.34 12.41 3.98
CA ASN A 170 -2.80 13.43 4.93
C ASN A 170 -2.44 14.86 4.47
N TRP A 171 -1.34 15.03 3.75
CA TRP A 171 -0.93 16.31 3.17
C TRP A 171 -1.78 16.69 1.95
N GLY A 172 -2.50 15.73 1.34
CA GLY A 172 -3.38 15.95 0.19
C GLY A 172 -4.79 16.44 0.53
N ILE A 173 -5.07 16.75 1.80
CA ILE A 173 -6.40 17.16 2.27
C ILE A 173 -6.55 18.67 2.18
N ALA A 174 -7.62 19.14 1.54
CA ALA A 174 -7.96 20.56 1.50
C ALA A 174 -8.79 20.92 2.74
N HIS A 175 -8.40 21.96 3.47
CA HIS A 175 -9.11 22.32 4.71
C HIS A 175 -10.49 22.94 4.45
N HIS A 176 -10.70 23.49 3.24
CA HIS A 176 -11.85 24.33 2.90
C HIS A 176 -12.44 24.04 1.52
N ALA A 177 -12.54 22.76 1.13
CA ALA A 177 -13.24 22.40 -0.11
C ALA A 177 -14.72 22.85 -0.08
N GLU A 178 -15.11 23.68 -1.06
CA GLU A 178 -16.50 24.14 -1.22
C GLU A 178 -17.37 23.08 -1.89
N ASP A 179 -16.80 22.34 -2.85
CA ASP A 179 -17.46 21.22 -3.52
C ASP A 179 -17.73 20.07 -2.53
N LEU A 180 -19.00 19.68 -2.41
CA LEU A 180 -19.44 18.68 -1.44
C LEU A 180 -18.89 17.28 -1.73
N GLU A 181 -18.71 16.94 -3.01
CA GLU A 181 -18.16 15.65 -3.43
C GLU A 181 -16.68 15.56 -3.04
N VAL A 182 -15.90 16.60 -3.36
CA VAL A 182 -14.48 16.74 -2.97
C VAL A 182 -14.34 16.69 -1.45
N LYS A 183 -15.14 17.47 -0.73
CA LYS A 183 -15.12 17.51 0.73
C LYS A 183 -15.42 16.14 1.34
N TRP A 184 -16.40 15.42 0.80
CA TRP A 184 -16.75 14.09 1.27
C TRP A 184 -15.60 13.09 1.04
N MET A 185 -14.94 13.11 -0.12
CA MET A 185 -13.78 12.26 -0.41
C MET A 185 -12.61 12.49 0.56
N GLN A 186 -12.38 13.74 0.95
CA GLN A 186 -11.35 14.09 1.92
C GLN A 186 -11.71 13.61 3.33
N ILE A 187 -12.98 13.75 3.75
CA ILE A 187 -13.47 13.16 5.00
C ILE A 187 -13.27 11.64 5.00
N CYS A 188 -13.64 10.95 3.90
CA CYS A 188 -13.43 9.51 3.79
C CYS A 188 -11.95 9.13 3.95
N THR A 189 -11.05 9.87 3.30
CA THR A 189 -9.59 9.65 3.42
C THR A 189 -9.11 9.76 4.87
N VAL A 190 -9.46 10.86 5.55
CA VAL A 190 -9.05 11.08 6.96
C VAL A 190 -9.60 9.98 7.86
N MET A 191 -10.88 9.64 7.69
CA MET A 191 -11.55 8.64 8.51
C MET A 191 -10.99 7.22 8.27
N TYR A 192 -10.72 6.87 7.03
CA TYR A 192 -10.15 5.56 6.69
C TYR A 192 -8.71 5.42 7.24
N ASN A 193 -7.89 6.48 7.13
CA ASN A 193 -6.56 6.53 7.77
C ASN A 193 -6.65 6.34 9.28
N PHE A 194 -7.54 7.08 9.95
CA PHE A 194 -7.77 6.98 11.38
C PHE A 194 -8.16 5.55 11.80
N PHE A 195 -9.09 4.90 11.10
CA PHE A 195 -9.49 3.52 11.41
C PHE A 195 -8.38 2.51 11.12
N GLY A 196 -7.70 2.66 9.99
CA GLY A 196 -6.56 1.82 9.62
C GLY A 196 -5.47 1.85 10.69
N PHE A 197 -5.16 3.01 11.26
CA PHE A 197 -4.14 3.11 12.30
C PHE A 197 -4.63 2.59 13.67
N THR A 198 -5.80 3.06 14.13
CA THR A 198 -6.29 2.79 15.50
C THR A 198 -6.96 1.42 15.65
N THR A 199 -7.77 1.01 14.67
CA THR A 199 -8.64 -0.16 14.79
C THR A 199 -7.95 -1.44 14.34
N PHE A 200 -7.18 -1.38 13.25
CA PHE A 200 -6.46 -2.56 12.74
C PHE A 200 -5.46 -3.09 13.78
N SER A 201 -4.55 -2.22 14.22
CA SER A 201 -3.40 -2.63 15.03
C SER A 201 -3.78 -3.20 16.39
N ARG A 202 -4.93 -2.83 16.95
CA ARG A 202 -5.38 -3.30 18.26
C ARG A 202 -6.60 -4.19 18.17
N THR A 203 -7.73 -3.63 17.74
CA THR A 203 -9.02 -4.31 17.81
C THR A 203 -9.07 -5.55 16.93
N ILE A 204 -8.62 -5.44 15.67
CA ILE A 204 -8.75 -6.52 14.69
C ILE A 204 -7.74 -7.64 14.97
N THR A 205 -6.47 -7.31 15.20
CA THR A 205 -5.43 -8.31 15.49
C THR A 205 -5.67 -9.05 16.80
N GLU A 206 -6.13 -8.36 17.86
CA GLU A 206 -6.53 -9.02 19.11
C GLU A 206 -7.75 -9.91 18.92
N PHE A 207 -8.73 -9.48 18.13
CA PHE A 207 -9.91 -10.29 17.82
C PHE A 207 -9.51 -11.59 17.10
N TRP A 208 -8.66 -11.52 16.07
CA TRP A 208 -8.18 -12.72 15.37
C TRP A 208 -7.51 -13.71 16.31
N PHE A 209 -6.66 -13.22 17.21
CA PHE A 209 -6.00 -14.07 18.20
C PHE A 209 -7.00 -14.67 19.20
N LYS A 210 -7.87 -13.85 19.81
CA LYS A 210 -8.86 -14.29 20.82
C LYS A 210 -9.87 -15.29 20.25
N THR A 211 -10.15 -15.23 18.95
CA THR A 211 -11.06 -16.16 18.26
C THR A 211 -10.37 -17.39 17.68
N GLY A 212 -9.03 -17.46 17.75
CA GLY A 212 -8.24 -18.55 17.16
C GLY A 212 -8.20 -18.53 15.63
N LEU A 213 -8.48 -17.38 15.01
CA LEU A 213 -8.26 -17.18 13.57
C LEU A 213 -6.77 -17.08 13.23
N THR A 214 -5.97 -16.55 14.16
CA THR A 214 -4.51 -16.55 14.08
C THR A 214 -3.90 -17.26 15.30
N LEU A 215 -2.71 -17.84 15.12
CA LEU A 215 -1.95 -18.46 16.20
C LEU A 215 -1.32 -17.44 17.15
N ARG A 216 -1.10 -16.20 16.66
CA ARG A 216 -0.39 -15.14 17.38
C ARG A 216 -1.22 -13.86 17.46
N CYS A 217 -0.90 -13.05 18.46
CA CYS A 217 -1.41 -11.70 18.59
C CYS A 217 -0.47 -10.71 17.90
N TYR A 218 -0.96 -10.01 16.89
CA TYR A 218 -0.17 -9.10 16.05
C TYR A 218 -0.28 -7.64 16.49
N SER A 219 -0.61 -7.36 17.76
CA SER A 219 -0.84 -6.00 18.23
C SER A 219 0.40 -5.09 18.18
N ASN A 220 1.59 -5.69 18.16
CA ASN A 220 2.86 -4.99 18.02
C ASN A 220 3.15 -4.51 16.57
N VAL A 221 2.32 -4.86 15.59
CA VAL A 221 2.56 -4.46 14.19
C VAL A 221 2.53 -2.95 13.97
N LYS A 222 1.90 -2.20 14.89
CA LYS A 222 1.99 -0.73 14.92
C LYS A 222 3.44 -0.23 15.07
N LEU A 223 4.31 -0.97 15.76
CA LEU A 223 5.71 -0.58 15.94
C LEU A 223 6.48 -0.75 14.63
N ALA A 224 6.18 -1.81 13.86
CA ALA A 224 6.75 -1.98 12.51
C ALA A 224 6.26 -0.86 11.57
N SER A 225 4.96 -0.53 11.63
CA SER A 225 4.37 0.55 10.83
C SER A 225 4.98 1.92 11.18
N ALA A 226 5.14 2.22 12.47
CA ALA A 226 5.75 3.46 12.94
C ALA A 226 7.22 3.58 12.51
N HIS A 227 7.99 2.50 12.64
CA HIS A 227 9.37 2.44 12.15
C HIS A 227 9.42 2.69 10.63
N SER A 228 8.57 2.01 9.87
CA SER A 228 8.50 2.23 8.43
C SER A 228 8.16 3.68 8.09
N ALA A 229 7.19 4.29 8.77
CA ALA A 229 6.84 5.70 8.55
C ALA A 229 8.02 6.66 8.86
N SER A 230 8.87 6.36 9.84
CA SER A 230 10.02 7.21 10.20
C SER A 230 11.21 7.10 9.24
N THR A 231 11.36 5.99 8.50
CA THR A 231 12.47 5.80 7.54
C THR A 231 12.38 6.67 6.27
N GLY A 232 11.27 7.40 6.07
CA GLY A 232 11.06 8.25 4.89
C GLY A 232 10.92 7.47 3.58
N VAL A 233 10.85 8.18 2.45
CA VAL A 233 10.72 7.58 1.11
C VAL A 233 12.09 7.58 0.43
N PRO A 234 12.59 6.44 -0.11
CA PRO A 234 13.88 6.42 -0.79
C PRO A 234 13.84 7.26 -2.07
N PHE A 235 15.01 7.75 -2.49
CA PHE A 235 15.13 8.43 -3.77
C PHE A 235 14.83 7.47 -4.93
N HIS A 236 13.90 7.86 -5.80
CA HIS A 236 13.37 7.02 -6.88
C HIS A 236 13.42 7.71 -8.25
N GLY A 237 14.39 8.61 -8.47
CA GLY A 237 14.55 9.32 -9.74
C GLY A 237 14.91 8.42 -10.94
N ASN A 238 15.41 7.21 -10.68
CA ASN A 238 15.81 6.26 -11.71
C ASN A 238 14.63 5.48 -12.32
N LEU A 239 13.42 5.61 -11.76
CA LEU A 239 12.23 4.87 -12.19
C LEU A 239 11.93 4.93 -13.69
N ARG A 240 12.32 6.00 -14.38
CA ARG A 240 12.12 6.11 -15.84
C ARG A 240 12.75 4.95 -16.62
N GLN A 241 13.84 4.37 -16.11
CA GLN A 241 14.49 3.20 -16.71
C GLN A 241 13.59 1.96 -16.73
N LEU A 242 12.60 1.88 -15.85
CA LEU A 242 11.63 0.78 -15.79
C LEU A 242 10.38 1.02 -16.65
N SER A 243 10.21 2.19 -17.26
CA SER A 243 8.98 2.51 -17.99
C SER A 243 8.69 1.60 -19.18
N GLU A 244 9.72 0.98 -19.78
CA GLU A 244 9.54 0.00 -20.86
C GLU A 244 9.15 -1.39 -20.34
N TYR A 245 9.42 -1.66 -19.05
CA TYR A 245 9.28 -2.97 -18.43
C TYR A 245 8.15 -3.05 -17.41
N SER A 246 7.59 -1.92 -16.99
CA SER A 246 6.53 -1.84 -15.99
C SER A 246 5.38 -0.99 -16.52
N THR A 247 4.23 -1.65 -16.68
CA THR A 247 2.99 -1.00 -17.09
C THR A 247 2.58 0.06 -16.06
N LEU A 248 2.75 -0.25 -14.77
CA LEU A 248 2.45 0.65 -13.66
C LEU A 248 3.36 1.90 -13.72
N VAL A 249 4.68 1.74 -13.81
CA VAL A 249 5.61 2.88 -13.83
C VAL A 249 5.35 3.80 -15.01
N ASN A 250 5.17 3.24 -16.22
CA ASN A 250 4.83 4.02 -17.40
C ASN A 250 3.53 4.82 -17.22
N PHE A 251 2.50 4.19 -16.64
CA PHE A 251 1.24 4.86 -16.33
C PHE A 251 1.45 5.99 -15.31
N MET A 252 2.07 5.71 -14.18
CA MET A 252 2.29 6.66 -13.09
C MET A 252 3.09 7.89 -13.55
N LEU A 253 4.17 7.70 -14.32
CA LEU A 253 4.97 8.82 -14.83
C LEU A 253 4.19 9.77 -15.75
N LYS A 254 3.26 9.23 -16.56
CA LYS A 254 2.42 10.03 -17.46
C LYS A 254 1.27 10.70 -16.72
N VAL A 255 0.54 9.93 -15.91
CA VAL A 255 -0.64 10.41 -15.18
C VAL A 255 -0.26 11.41 -14.10
N ARG A 256 0.85 11.22 -13.37
CA ARG A 256 1.35 12.19 -12.39
C ARG A 256 1.55 13.57 -13.01
N ARG A 257 2.20 13.65 -14.18
CA ARG A 257 2.41 14.93 -14.87
C ARG A 257 1.09 15.62 -15.20
N LYS A 258 0.12 14.87 -15.71
CA LYS A 258 -1.22 15.39 -16.02
C LYS A 258 -1.94 15.84 -14.74
N PHE A 259 -1.89 15.03 -13.69
CA PHE A 259 -2.52 15.31 -12.40
C PHE A 259 -2.02 16.64 -11.84
N LEU A 260 -0.70 16.82 -11.71
CA LEU A 260 -0.12 18.05 -11.16
C LEU A 260 -0.47 19.28 -12.01
N ALA A 261 -0.52 19.13 -13.33
CA ALA A 261 -0.91 20.22 -14.23
C ALA A 261 -2.40 20.59 -14.11
N GLU A 262 -3.30 19.61 -13.96
CA GLU A 262 -4.72 19.88 -13.71
C GLU A 262 -4.94 20.44 -12.29
N PHE A 263 -4.19 19.97 -11.30
CA PHE A 263 -4.29 20.45 -9.92
C PHE A 263 -3.95 21.93 -9.86
N ALA A 264 -2.85 22.36 -10.52
CA ALA A 264 -2.47 23.76 -10.58
C ALA A 264 -3.57 24.68 -11.18
N ARG A 265 -4.43 24.16 -12.07
CA ARG A 265 -5.55 24.92 -12.64
C ARG A 265 -6.75 25.01 -11.69
N HIS A 266 -6.88 24.05 -10.78
CA HIS A 266 -7.98 23.93 -9.82
C HIS A 266 -7.48 24.17 -8.38
N GLN A 267 -6.35 24.86 -8.22
CA GLN A 267 -5.70 24.99 -6.89
C GLN A 267 -6.63 25.66 -5.86
N ALA A 268 -7.51 26.56 -6.31
CA ALA A 268 -8.51 27.20 -5.45
C ALA A 268 -9.50 26.19 -4.84
N ASP A 269 -9.90 25.17 -5.61
CA ASP A 269 -10.83 24.12 -5.17
C ASP A 269 -10.21 23.19 -4.11
N PHE A 270 -8.87 23.16 -4.06
CA PHE A 270 -8.06 22.32 -3.17
C PHE A 270 -7.19 23.16 -2.22
N ALA A 271 -7.70 24.31 -1.76
CA ALA A 271 -6.94 25.22 -0.91
C ALA A 271 -6.37 24.51 0.35
N GLY A 272 -5.04 24.58 0.51
CA GLY A 272 -4.29 23.96 1.60
C GLY A 272 -3.77 22.55 1.32
N ALA A 273 -4.26 21.87 0.28
CA ALA A 273 -3.76 20.55 -0.09
C ALA A 273 -2.42 20.63 -0.83
N ASP A 274 -1.51 19.72 -0.51
CA ASP A 274 -0.33 19.42 -1.32
C ASP A 274 -0.71 18.55 -2.53
N ALA A 275 -0.31 18.97 -3.72
CA ALA A 275 -0.66 18.30 -4.97
C ALA A 275 -0.09 16.87 -5.06
N GLU A 276 1.11 16.64 -4.51
CA GLU A 276 1.74 15.32 -4.52
C GLU A 276 1.09 14.41 -3.48
N GLY A 277 0.83 14.93 -2.28
CA GLY A 277 0.06 14.24 -1.24
C GLY A 277 -1.31 13.79 -1.75
N MET A 278 -2.00 14.65 -2.49
CA MET A 278 -3.28 14.30 -3.11
C MET A 278 -3.10 13.22 -4.19
N PHE A 279 -2.09 13.32 -5.05
CA PHE A 279 -1.79 12.29 -6.05
C PHE A 279 -1.51 10.93 -5.41
N VAL A 280 -0.73 10.91 -4.33
CA VAL A 280 -0.40 9.68 -3.59
C VAL A 280 -1.61 9.09 -2.90
N GLY A 281 -2.41 9.90 -2.21
CA GLY A 281 -3.61 9.43 -1.51
C GLY A 281 -4.73 8.97 -2.44
N THR A 282 -4.78 9.48 -3.67
CA THR A 282 -5.84 9.11 -4.63
C THR A 282 -5.36 8.04 -5.61
N VAL A 283 -4.37 8.38 -6.44
CA VAL A 283 -3.91 7.54 -7.54
C VAL A 283 -2.98 6.43 -7.04
N CYS A 284 -1.95 6.74 -6.25
CA CYS A 284 -1.03 5.70 -5.79
C CYS A 284 -1.73 4.71 -4.87
N HIS A 285 -2.49 5.17 -3.87
CA HIS A 285 -3.20 4.30 -2.93
C HIS A 285 -4.14 3.30 -3.63
N SER A 286 -5.00 3.79 -4.54
CA SER A 286 -5.96 2.93 -5.22
C SER A 286 -5.30 1.88 -6.12
N LEU A 287 -4.22 2.27 -6.79
CA LEU A 287 -3.42 1.35 -7.59
C LEU A 287 -2.57 0.41 -6.75
N ASP A 288 -2.13 0.83 -5.55
CA ASP A 288 -1.42 -0.04 -4.61
C ASP A 288 -2.28 -1.26 -4.26
N HIS A 289 -3.51 -1.03 -3.80
CA HIS A 289 -4.47 -2.11 -3.54
C HIS A 289 -4.78 -2.95 -4.78
N CYS A 290 -5.00 -2.31 -5.94
CA CYS A 290 -5.22 -3.05 -7.18
C CYS A 290 -4.05 -3.99 -7.48
N MET A 291 -2.83 -3.48 -7.41
CA MET A 291 -1.64 -4.25 -7.76
C MET A 291 -1.33 -5.28 -6.67
N MET A 292 -1.66 -5.02 -5.42
CA MET A 292 -1.66 -6.01 -4.35
C MET A 292 -2.59 -7.19 -4.67
N ASP A 293 -3.81 -6.90 -5.14
CA ASP A 293 -4.79 -7.93 -5.51
C ASP A 293 -4.29 -8.81 -6.66
N GLU A 294 -3.78 -8.15 -7.70
CA GLU A 294 -3.31 -8.78 -8.94
C GLU A 294 -1.98 -9.50 -8.79
N ASN A 295 -1.08 -9.00 -7.94
CA ASN A 295 0.28 -9.54 -7.83
C ASN A 295 0.35 -10.73 -6.87
N LEU A 296 -0.52 -10.82 -5.87
CA LEU A 296 -0.64 -11.96 -4.97
C LEU A 296 -2.02 -12.61 -5.11
N GLU A 297 -2.19 -13.48 -6.12
CA GLU A 297 -3.48 -14.06 -6.47
C GLU A 297 -4.06 -14.96 -5.37
N ASP A 298 -3.22 -15.75 -4.70
CA ASP A 298 -3.66 -16.67 -3.64
C ASP A 298 -2.93 -16.38 -2.33
N PRO A 299 -3.64 -16.03 -1.23
CA PRO A 299 -3.00 -15.82 0.07
C PRO A 299 -2.24 -17.07 0.55
N LEU A 300 -2.68 -18.28 0.18
CA LEU A 300 -2.04 -19.53 0.60
C LEU A 300 -0.64 -19.74 0.01
N TRP A 301 -0.19 -18.89 -0.92
CA TRP A 301 1.19 -18.87 -1.40
C TRP A 301 2.19 -18.40 -0.36
N LEU A 302 1.76 -17.62 0.64
CA LEU A 302 2.61 -17.14 1.73
C LEU A 302 2.92 -18.28 2.71
N ASP A 303 4.19 -18.56 2.98
CA ASP A 303 4.59 -19.75 3.76
C ASP A 303 4.47 -19.54 5.27
N VAL A 304 3.43 -20.08 5.89
CA VAL A 304 3.26 -20.00 7.35
C VAL A 304 4.21 -20.91 8.13
N ASP A 305 4.83 -21.87 7.45
CA ASP A 305 5.77 -22.82 8.02
C ASP A 305 7.24 -22.36 7.90
N ASP A 306 7.51 -21.18 7.30
CA ASP A 306 8.85 -20.61 7.27
C ASP A 306 9.33 -20.31 8.70
N ALA A 307 10.51 -20.82 9.04
CA ALA A 307 11.02 -20.79 10.41
C ALA A 307 11.30 -19.37 10.95
N GLU A 308 11.51 -18.39 10.06
CA GLU A 308 11.81 -17.02 10.46
C GLU A 308 10.63 -16.07 10.21
N PHE A 309 9.98 -16.22 9.05
CA PHE A 309 8.98 -15.30 8.54
C PHE A 309 7.56 -15.87 8.53
N GLY A 310 7.33 -17.06 9.09
CA GLY A 310 6.01 -17.71 9.14
C GLY A 310 4.94 -16.89 9.86
N ALA A 311 5.30 -16.12 10.89
CA ALA A 311 4.39 -15.19 11.56
C ALA A 311 3.96 -14.03 10.66
N MET A 312 4.87 -13.48 9.86
CA MET A 312 4.50 -12.49 8.85
C MET A 312 3.57 -13.10 7.81
N ALA A 313 3.89 -14.29 7.29
CA ALA A 313 3.04 -14.97 6.32
C ALA A 313 1.61 -15.18 6.84
N GLU A 314 1.44 -15.61 8.09
CA GLU A 314 0.11 -15.78 8.72
C GLU A 314 -0.66 -14.45 8.74
N LEU A 315 -0.07 -13.39 9.28
CA LEU A 315 -0.70 -12.07 9.32
C LEU A 315 -1.07 -11.56 7.92
N MET A 316 -0.15 -11.74 6.97
CA MET A 316 -0.28 -11.27 5.59
C MET A 316 -1.36 -11.99 4.80
N ARG A 317 -1.65 -13.27 5.09
CA ARG A 317 -2.80 -13.96 4.51
C ARG A 317 -4.11 -13.27 4.86
N HIS A 318 -4.28 -12.87 6.13
CA HIS A 318 -5.46 -12.16 6.60
C HIS A 318 -5.57 -10.76 6.01
N VAL A 319 -4.45 -10.00 5.97
CA VAL A 319 -4.43 -8.69 5.32
C VAL A 319 -4.84 -8.81 3.85
N ARG A 320 -4.27 -9.77 3.13
CA ARG A 320 -4.55 -9.99 1.71
C ARG A 320 -6.03 -10.21 1.41
N VAL A 321 -6.74 -10.98 2.23
CA VAL A 321 -8.17 -11.26 1.98
C VAL A 321 -9.11 -10.21 2.56
N GLY A 322 -8.70 -9.54 3.65
CA GLY A 322 -9.59 -8.68 4.44
C GLY A 322 -9.47 -7.19 4.17
N PHE A 323 -8.39 -6.73 3.53
CA PHE A 323 -8.09 -5.30 3.36
C PHE A 323 -7.68 -4.91 1.95
N VAL A 324 -7.26 -5.87 1.11
CA VAL A 324 -6.88 -5.57 -0.28
C VAL A 324 -8.09 -5.36 -1.20
N PRO A 325 -9.16 -6.18 -1.15
CA PRO A 325 -10.33 -6.01 -2.00
C PRO A 325 -11.14 -4.76 -1.67
N ASP A 326 -11.94 -4.30 -2.64
CA ASP A 326 -12.88 -3.18 -2.45
C ASP A 326 -13.91 -3.44 -1.33
N LEU A 327 -14.27 -2.40 -0.57
CA LEU A 327 -15.29 -2.41 0.44
C LEU A 327 -16.64 -2.71 -0.22
N PRO A 328 -17.34 -3.77 0.21
CA PRO A 328 -18.67 -4.03 -0.31
C PRO A 328 -19.61 -2.93 0.15
N GLY A 329 -20.63 -2.62 -0.65
CA GLY A 329 -21.78 -1.83 -0.18
C GLY A 329 -21.53 -0.34 0.09
N LEU A 330 -20.46 0.25 -0.44
CA LEU A 330 -20.31 1.71 -0.43
C LEU A 330 -21.44 2.36 -1.24
N VAL A 331 -22.21 3.24 -0.59
CA VAL A 331 -23.38 3.92 -1.17
C VAL A 331 -23.04 5.25 -1.85
N PHE A 332 -21.76 5.54 -2.06
CA PHE A 332 -21.28 6.77 -2.68
C PHE A 332 -20.18 6.46 -3.69
N ASN A 333 -20.07 7.33 -4.70
CA ASN A 333 -19.04 7.24 -5.71
C ASN A 333 -17.71 7.74 -5.14
N HIS A 334 -16.67 6.93 -5.32
CA HIS A 334 -15.30 7.29 -4.99
C HIS A 334 -14.35 7.05 -6.16
N ARG A 335 -14.84 6.58 -7.30
CA ARG A 335 -14.02 6.29 -8.49
C ARG A 335 -13.88 7.55 -9.33
N PHE A 336 -12.68 7.87 -9.80
CA PHE A 336 -12.42 9.03 -10.68
C PHE A 336 -13.40 9.13 -11.86
N LYS A 337 -13.76 7.98 -12.46
CA LYS A 337 -14.66 7.90 -13.61
C LYS A 337 -16.11 8.32 -13.33
N LEU A 338 -16.50 8.37 -12.06
CA LEU A 338 -17.84 8.72 -11.61
C LEU A 338 -17.89 10.09 -10.92
N MET A 339 -16.75 10.78 -10.80
CA MET A 339 -16.67 12.10 -10.18
C MET A 339 -17.14 13.17 -11.17
N ASP A 340 -17.90 14.15 -10.69
CA ASP A 340 -18.41 15.23 -11.52
C ASP A 340 -17.44 16.43 -11.60
N HIS A 341 -16.55 16.59 -10.62
CA HIS A 341 -15.60 17.69 -10.59
C HIS A 341 -14.65 17.67 -11.81
N ALA A 342 -14.44 18.83 -12.44
CA ALA A 342 -13.69 18.97 -13.69
C ALA A 342 -12.26 18.42 -13.60
N PHE A 343 -11.59 18.66 -12.47
CA PHE A 343 -10.28 18.08 -12.15
C PHE A 343 -10.24 16.56 -12.36
N TYR A 344 -11.10 15.79 -11.66
CA TYR A 344 -11.08 14.33 -11.71
C TYR A 344 -11.41 13.80 -13.11
N ARG A 345 -12.42 14.37 -13.79
CA ARG A 345 -12.79 13.98 -15.16
C ARG A 345 -11.64 14.20 -16.14
N ASN A 346 -10.96 15.34 -16.06
CA ASN A 346 -9.85 15.66 -16.96
C ASN A 346 -8.65 14.75 -16.75
N VAL A 347 -8.35 14.40 -15.50
CA VAL A 347 -7.28 13.44 -15.17
C VAL A 347 -7.68 12.04 -15.65
N TYR A 348 -8.89 11.59 -15.37
CA TYR A 348 -9.40 10.28 -15.78
C TYR A 348 -9.39 10.10 -17.31
N ASN A 349 -9.92 11.06 -18.05
CA ASN A 349 -9.96 11.00 -19.52
C ASN A 349 -8.55 10.86 -20.13
N TYR A 350 -7.57 11.55 -19.55
CA TYR A 350 -6.18 11.36 -19.96
C TYR A 350 -5.65 9.99 -19.54
N ALA A 351 -5.88 9.56 -18.30
CA ALA A 351 -5.45 8.26 -17.81
C ALA A 351 -5.99 7.11 -18.68
N MET A 352 -7.25 7.20 -19.12
CA MET A 352 -7.87 6.26 -20.06
C MET A 352 -7.10 6.15 -21.38
N SER A 353 -6.54 7.25 -21.88
CA SER A 353 -5.70 7.23 -23.09
C SER A 353 -4.33 6.57 -22.88
N VAL A 354 -3.87 6.45 -21.62
CA VAL A 354 -2.59 5.82 -21.27
C VAL A 354 -2.76 4.32 -20.99
N ASN A 355 -3.69 3.97 -20.11
CA ASN A 355 -4.06 2.59 -19.80
C ASN A 355 -5.48 2.55 -19.20
N PRO A 356 -6.49 2.08 -19.96
CA PRO A 356 -7.87 2.01 -19.48
C PRO A 356 -8.06 1.19 -18.20
N TRP A 357 -7.37 0.06 -18.10
CA TRP A 357 -7.54 -0.87 -16.98
C TRP A 357 -7.04 -0.29 -15.65
N LEU A 358 -5.93 0.45 -15.66
CA LEU A 358 -5.43 1.20 -14.49
C LEU A 358 -6.31 2.43 -14.20
N ALA A 359 -6.71 3.17 -15.23
CA ALA A 359 -7.54 4.37 -15.07
C ALA A 359 -8.89 4.06 -14.40
N ASP A 360 -9.53 2.95 -14.78
CA ASP A 360 -10.80 2.47 -14.21
C ASP A 360 -10.73 2.18 -12.70
N ARG A 361 -9.51 2.07 -12.15
CA ARG A 361 -9.25 1.71 -10.75
C ARG A 361 -8.75 2.87 -9.90
N MET A 362 -8.65 4.07 -10.46
CA MET A 362 -8.27 5.27 -9.72
C MET A 362 -9.41 5.74 -8.81
N ASP A 363 -9.08 6.03 -7.55
CA ASP A 363 -10.03 6.46 -6.52
C ASP A 363 -9.77 7.89 -6.07
N ALA A 364 -10.83 8.66 -5.82
CA ALA A 364 -10.81 10.04 -5.36
C ALA A 364 -10.59 10.19 -3.85
N ALA A 365 -10.57 9.07 -3.11
CA ALA A 365 -10.30 9.01 -1.69
C ALA A 365 -9.48 7.76 -1.34
N ILE A 366 -8.81 7.79 -0.19
CA ILE A 366 -8.34 6.57 0.47
C ILE A 366 -9.57 5.86 1.03
N VAL A 367 -10.12 4.97 0.22
CA VAL A 367 -11.09 3.98 0.65
C VAL A 367 -10.93 2.79 -0.26
N LYS A 368 -10.54 1.65 0.32
CA LYS A 368 -10.51 0.39 -0.39
C LYS A 368 -11.15 -0.69 0.42
#